data_AF-A0A957NRX4-F1
#
_entry.id   AF-A0A957NRX4-F1
#
_cell.length_a   1.000
_cell.length_b   1.000
_cell.length_c   1.000
_cell.angle_alpha   90.00
_cell.angle_beta   90.00
_cell.angle_gamma   90.00
#
_symmetry.space_group_name_H-M   'P 1'
#
loop_
_entity.id
_entity.type
_entity.pdbx_description
1 polymer ?
#
loop_
_entity_poly.entity_id
_entity_poly.type
_entity_poly.pdbx_seq_one_letter_code
_entity_poly.pdbx_strand_id
1 'polypeptide(L)'
;SQALSRSLFSHMIPKGREAEYFSLYEVSERGTSWLGPMLWFAALQFTGSYRLAVLSVSIFFIIGLVLLSLVDVRRAIMEVGNEPPANV
;
A
#
# COMPACT_ATOMS: atom_id res chain seq x y z
N SER A 1 12.10 -1.12 3.41
CA SER A 1 11.05 -1.16 2.36
C SER A 1 10.36 0.19 2.11
N GLN A 2 10.24 1.11 3.09
CA GLN A 2 9.67 2.45 2.84
C GLN A 2 10.42 3.25 1.75
N ALA A 3 11.75 3.14 1.66
CA ALA A 3 12.54 3.85 0.65
C ALA A 3 12.26 3.37 -0.79
N LEU A 4 12.10 2.05 -1.01
CA LEU A 4 11.79 1.49 -2.33
C LEU A 4 10.37 1.87 -2.79
N SER A 5 9.38 1.78 -1.90
CA SER A 5 8.00 2.18 -2.21
C SER A 5 7.93 3.66 -2.60
N ARG A 6 8.57 4.54 -1.82
CA ARG A 6 8.60 5.99 -2.10
C ARG A 6 9.36 6.33 -3.39
N SER A 7 10.48 5.67 -3.64
CA SER A 7 11.24 5.85 -4.89
C SER A 7 10.45 5.40 -6.11
N LEU A 8 9.69 4.31 -6.02
CA LEU A 8 8.83 3.86 -7.12
C LEU A 8 7.66 4.84 -7.32
N PHE A 9 7.05 5.26 -6.22
CA PHE A 9 5.95 6.22 -6.23
C PHE A 9 6.35 7.56 -6.86
N SER A 10 7.56 8.07 -6.60
CA SER A 10 8.02 9.32 -7.22
C SER A 10 8.07 9.29 -8.75
N HIS A 11 8.28 8.12 -9.37
CA HIS A 11 8.25 8.00 -10.84
C HIS A 11 6.83 8.11 -11.41
N MET A 12 5.80 7.83 -10.61
CA MET A 12 4.38 7.89 -11.00
C MET A 12 3.73 9.26 -10.74
N ILE A 13 4.51 10.25 -10.29
CA ILE A 13 3.99 11.57 -9.92
C ILE A 13 4.28 12.59 -11.05
N PRO A 14 3.29 13.42 -11.43
CA PRO A 14 3.51 14.51 -12.39
C PRO A 14 4.44 15.57 -11.83
N LYS A 15 5.39 16.01 -12.66
CA LYS A 15 6.36 17.04 -12.28
C LYS A 15 5.65 18.31 -11.80
N GLY A 16 6.09 18.83 -10.66
CA GLY A 16 5.53 20.03 -10.04
C GLY A 16 4.34 19.81 -9.12
N ARG A 17 3.83 18.57 -8.95
CA ARG A 17 2.77 18.25 -7.96
C ARG A 17 3.22 17.26 -6.88
N GLU A 18 4.51 17.06 -6.72
CA GLU A 18 5.07 16.05 -5.80
C GLU A 18 4.56 16.20 -4.37
N ALA A 19 4.52 17.42 -3.83
CA ALA A 19 4.03 17.66 -2.47
C ALA A 19 2.57 17.22 -2.27
N GLU A 20 1.70 17.44 -3.27
CA GLU A 20 0.28 17.07 -3.18
C GLU A 20 0.12 15.54 -3.15
N TYR A 21 0.74 14.83 -4.09
CA TYR A 21 0.67 13.38 -4.16
C TYR A 21 1.35 12.69 -2.97
N PHE A 22 2.49 13.21 -2.50
CA PHE A 22 3.15 12.68 -1.29
C PHE A 22 2.34 12.93 -0.03
N SER A 23 1.65 14.08 0.08
CA SER A 23 0.77 14.34 1.22
C SER A 23 -0.43 13.38 1.26
N LEU A 24 -1.02 13.08 0.11
CA LEU A 24 -2.10 12.09 -0.01
C LEU A 24 -1.60 10.68 0.30
N TYR A 25 -0.40 10.31 -0.16
CA TYR A 25 0.24 9.03 0.17
C TYR A 25 0.42 8.88 1.68
N GLU A 26 0.95 9.91 2.35
CA GLU A 26 1.21 9.87 3.80
C GLU A 26 -0.10 9.83 4.61
N VAL A 27 -1.11 10.59 4.22
CA VAL A 27 -2.45 10.53 4.84
C VAL A 27 -3.07 9.15 4.67
N SER A 28 -2.92 8.53 3.49
CA SER A 28 -3.42 7.18 3.23
C SER A 28 -2.67 6.11 4.03
N GLU A 29 -1.33 6.23 4.15
CA GLU A 29 -0.50 5.34 4.98
C GLU A 29 -0.91 5.41 6.45
N ARG A 30 -1.03 6.63 7.00
CA ARG A 30 -1.47 6.81 8.40
C ARG A 30 -2.92 6.39 8.58
N GLY A 31 -3.78 6.74 7.62
CA GLY A 31 -5.21 6.44 7.62
C GLY A 31 -5.54 4.95 7.51
N THR A 32 -4.60 4.11 7.07
CA THR A 32 -4.79 2.65 7.02
C THR A 32 -4.08 1.91 8.16
N SER A 33 -3.14 2.56 8.86
CA SER A 33 -2.32 1.95 9.90
C SER A 33 -3.10 1.35 11.09
N TRP A 34 -4.29 1.86 11.40
CA TRP A 34 -5.15 1.37 12.48
C TRP A 34 -6.05 0.19 12.07
N LEU A 35 -6.17 -0.09 10.77
CA LEU A 35 -7.01 -1.18 10.26
C LEU A 35 -6.49 -2.55 10.68
N GLY A 36 -5.17 -2.76 10.69
CA GLY A 36 -4.54 -4.02 11.08
C GLY A 36 -4.85 -4.41 12.54
N PRO A 37 -4.55 -3.55 13.54
CA PRO A 37 -4.93 -3.78 14.93
C PRO A 37 -6.44 -3.95 15.12
N MET A 38 -7.26 -3.17 14.41
CA MET A 38 -8.72 -3.30 14.49
C MET A 38 -9.21 -4.67 14.01
N LEU A 39 -8.69 -5.16 12.88
CA LEU A 39 -9.06 -6.47 12.34
C LEU A 39 -8.62 -7.60 13.27
N TRP A 40 -7.40 -7.51 13.81
CA TRP A 40 -6.89 -8.47 14.78
C TRP A 40 -7.71 -8.48 16.07
N PHE A 41 -8.07 -7.32 16.60
CA PHE A 41 -8.90 -7.20 17.80
C PHE A 41 -10.31 -7.77 17.57
N ALA A 42 -10.92 -7.45 16.42
CA ALA A 42 -12.22 -8.01 16.05
C ALA A 42 -12.14 -9.55 15.94
N ALA A 43 -11.14 -10.09 15.25
CA ALA A 43 -10.93 -11.52 15.11
C ALA A 43 -10.69 -12.21 16.46
N LEU A 44 -9.89 -11.60 17.33
CA LEU A 44 -9.68 -12.11 18.69
C LEU A 44 -10.99 -12.16 19.48
N GLN A 45 -11.82 -11.13 19.38
CA GLN A 45 -13.05 -11.06 20.16
C GLN A 45 -14.13 -12.02 19.68
N PHE A 46 -14.24 -12.27 18.37
CA PHE A 46 -15.19 -13.25 17.84
C PHE A 46 -14.72 -14.70 18.04
N THR A 47 -13.42 -14.96 17.94
CA THR A 47 -12.89 -16.33 17.94
C THR A 47 -12.38 -16.81 19.30
N GLY A 48 -12.10 -15.89 20.23
CA GLY A 48 -11.56 -16.19 21.57
C GLY A 48 -10.16 -16.83 21.58
N SER A 49 -9.54 -17.02 20.41
CA SER A 49 -8.28 -17.74 20.25
C SER A 49 -7.27 -16.92 19.47
N TYR A 50 -6.10 -16.67 20.10
CA TYR A 50 -4.99 -15.94 19.50
C TYR A 50 -4.47 -16.56 18.21
N ARG A 51 -4.53 -17.90 18.07
CA ARG A 51 -4.11 -18.60 16.84
C ARG A 51 -4.94 -18.18 15.64
N LEU A 52 -6.27 -18.16 15.80
CA LEU A 52 -7.19 -17.78 14.73
C LEU A 52 -7.16 -16.26 14.49
N ALA A 53 -6.93 -15.46 15.53
CA ALA A 53 -6.72 -14.02 15.39
C ALA A 53 -5.48 -13.68 14.55
N VAL A 54 -4.34 -14.36 14.77
CA VAL A 54 -3.13 -14.16 13.93
C VAL A 54 -3.38 -14.60 12.50
N LEU A 55 -4.11 -15.71 12.29
CA LEU A 55 -4.44 -16.20 10.94
C LEU A 55 -5.30 -15.20 10.15
N SER A 56 -6.16 -14.44 10.83
CA SER A 56 -6.97 -13.39 10.20
C SER A 56 -6.13 -12.25 9.59
N VAL A 57 -4.97 -11.96 10.19
CA VAL A 57 -4.03 -10.94 9.67
C VAL A 57 -3.42 -11.40 8.34
N SER A 58 -3.25 -12.71 8.14
CA SER A 58 -2.80 -13.26 6.85
C SER A 58 -3.77 -12.93 5.72
N ILE A 59 -5.09 -12.88 5.98
CA ILE A 59 -6.09 -12.46 4.99
C ILE A 59 -5.85 -11.01 4.56
N PHE A 60 -5.51 -10.13 5.50
CA PHE A 60 -5.18 -8.74 5.21
C PHE A 60 -3.94 -8.61 4.30
N PHE A 61 -2.91 -9.43 4.56
CA PHE A 61 -1.73 -9.51 3.68
C PHE A 61 -2.07 -10.01 2.28
N ILE A 62 -2.94 -11.03 2.16
CA ILE A 62 -3.38 -11.54 0.85
C ILE A 62 -4.12 -10.45 0.07
N ILE A 63 -5.05 -9.75 0.72
CA ILE A 63 -5.77 -8.62 0.09
C ILE A 63 -4.78 -7.55 -0.39
N GLY A 64 -3.82 -7.16 0.46
CA GLY A 64 -2.79 -6.19 0.09
C GLY A 64 -1.93 -6.65 -1.09
N LEU A 65 -1.59 -7.94 -1.14
CA LEU A 65 -0.79 -8.52 -2.22
C LEU A 65 -1.57 -8.57 -3.55
N VAL A 66 -2.85 -8.95 -3.50
CA VAL A 66 -3.74 -8.91 -4.67
C VAL A 66 -3.90 -7.48 -5.18
N LEU A 67 -4.16 -6.51 -4.29
CA LEU A 67 -4.23 -5.10 -4.67
C LEU A 67 -2.94 -4.61 -5.33
N LEU A 68 -1.78 -4.97 -4.76
CA LEU A 68 -0.48 -4.61 -5.34
C LEU A 68 -0.28 -5.24 -6.73
N SER A 69 -0.71 -6.49 -6.92
CA SER A 69 -0.60 -7.19 -8.20
C SER A 69 -1.45 -6.59 -9.33
N LEU A 70 -2.49 -5.82 -8.99
CA LEU A 70 -3.35 -5.13 -9.93
C LEU A 70 -2.80 -3.76 -10.38
N VAL A 71 -1.74 -3.25 -9.73
CA VAL A 71 -1.14 -1.96 -10.06
C VAL A 71 -0.15 -2.12 -11.21
N ASP A 72 -0.50 -1.58 -12.38
CA ASP A 72 0.40 -1.48 -13.52
C ASP A 72 1.27 -0.22 -13.40
N VAL A 73 2.45 -0.40 -12.79
CA VAL A 73 3.42 0.67 -12.53
C VAL A 73 3.92 1.28 -13.83
N ARG A 74 4.18 0.45 -14.86
CA ARG A 74 4.72 0.91 -16.14
C ARG A 74 3.73 1.84 -16.83
N ARG A 75 2.46 1.45 -16.86
CA ARG A 75 1.39 2.29 -17.41
C ARG A 75 1.25 3.61 -16.67
N ALA A 76 1.28 3.59 -15.34
CA ALA A 76 1.17 4.80 -14.51
C ALA A 76 2.31 5.80 -14.78
N ILE A 77 3.55 5.33 -14.97
CA ILE A 77 4.70 6.20 -15.28
C ILE A 77 4.54 6.84 -16.66
N MET A 78 4.09 6.07 -17.66
CA MET A 78 3.91 6.56 -19.04
C MET A 78 2.76 7.57 -19.16
N GLU A 79 1.63 7.34 -18.48
CA GLU A 79 0.47 8.26 -18.50
C GLU A 79 0.80 9.65 -17.94
N VAL A 80 1.79 9.71 -17.04
CA VAL A 80 2.26 10.95 -16.41
C VAL A 80 3.36 11.64 -17.23
N GLY A 81 3.83 11.01 -18.32
CA GLY A 81 4.84 11.56 -19.22
C GLY A 81 6.28 11.42 -18.70
N ASN A 82 6.51 10.52 -17.73
CA ASN A 82 7.85 10.21 -17.22
C ASN A 82 8.46 9.02 -17.97
N GLU A 83 9.79 8.95 -18.03
CA GLU A 83 10.48 7.80 -18.63
C GLU A 83 10.53 6.63 -17.63
N PRO A 84 10.03 5.43 -17.99
CA PRO A 84 10.09 4.27 -17.11
C PRO A 84 11.55 3.81 -16.91
N PRO A 85 11.98 3.52 -15.67
CA PRO A 85 13.29 2.94 -15.42
C PRO A 85 13.48 1.64 -16.22
N ALA A 86 14.72 1.37 -16.66
CA ALA A 86 15.04 0.23 -17.52
C ALA A 86 14.76 -1.16 -16.91
N ASN A 87 14.47 -1.22 -15.61
CA ASN A 87 14.37 -2.42 -14.78
C ASN A 87 13.04 -2.57 -14.01
N VAL A 88 11.96 -1.91 -14.46
CA VAL A 88 10.58 -2.11 -13.96
C VAL A 88 9.62 -2.61 -15.02
#